data_AF-A0A9E6DLD1-F1
#
_entry.id   AF-A0A9E6DLD1-F1
#
_cell.length_a   1.000
_cell.length_b   1.000
_cell.length_c   1.000
_cell.angle_alpha   90.00
_cell.angle_beta   90.00
_cell.angle_gamma   90.00
#
_symmetry.space_group_name_H-M   'P 1'
#
loop_
_entity.id
_entity.type
_entity.pdbx_description
1 polymer ?
#
loop_
_entity_poly.entity_id
_entity_poly.type
_entity_poly.pdbx_seq_one_letter_code
_entity_poly.pdbx_strand_id
1 'polypeptide(L)'
;MIAALGIDGSGKKHPLGVRLGATENSNVCGGLLDKLTERGLDPLQPYLLVFDGSKALRRAIRQRYGGRSLVQRCQTHKLRNVRSHLPKSKHVTVTKSMLQAYKTKSKKTAQRQLERLARSLET
;
A
#
# COMPACT_ATOMS: atom_id res chain seq x y z
N MET A 1 11.58 -4.41 -9.37
CA MET A 1 10.63 -3.85 -10.37
C MET A 1 9.49 -3.16 -9.63
N ILE A 2 9.04 -2.01 -10.11
CA ILE A 2 7.88 -1.27 -9.57
C ILE A 2 6.88 -1.05 -10.69
N ALA A 3 5.59 -1.20 -10.41
CA ALA A 3 4.50 -0.94 -11.36
C ALA A 3 3.48 0.01 -10.74
N ALA A 4 2.90 0.87 -11.57
CA ALA A 4 1.83 1.79 -11.21
C ALA A 4 0.54 1.40 -11.94
N LEU A 5 -0.54 1.28 -11.17
CA LEU A 5 -1.89 1.03 -11.65
C LEU A 5 -2.81 2.15 -11.15
N GLY A 6 -3.50 2.80 -12.06
CA GLY A 6 -4.50 3.83 -11.79
C GLY A 6 -5.90 3.24 -11.77
N ILE A 7 -6.80 3.88 -11.04
CA ILE A 7 -8.24 3.63 -11.09
C ILE A 7 -8.89 4.98 -11.39
N ASP A 8 -9.67 5.04 -12.46
CA ASP A 8 -10.38 6.27 -12.85
C ASP A 8 -11.71 6.46 -12.10
N GLY A 9 -12.41 7.56 -12.38
CA GLY A 9 -13.71 7.87 -11.76
C GLY A 9 -14.83 6.88 -12.09
N SER A 10 -14.67 6.05 -13.13
CA SER A 10 -15.60 4.96 -13.46
C SER A 10 -15.26 3.64 -12.75
N GLY A 11 -14.15 3.60 -12.02
CA GLY A 11 -13.64 2.38 -11.38
C GLY A 11 -12.82 1.49 -12.32
N LYS A 12 -12.52 1.94 -13.55
CA LYS A 12 -11.71 1.17 -14.51
C LYS A 12 -10.23 1.25 -14.15
N LYS A 13 -9.57 0.10 -14.23
CA LYS A 13 -8.13 -0.03 -13.97
C LYS A 13 -7.31 0.30 -15.21
N HIS A 14 -6.27 1.09 -15.04
CA HIS A 14 -5.36 1.51 -16.10
C HIS A 14 -3.92 1.21 -15.71
N PRO A 15 -3.19 0.33 -16.43
CA PRO A 15 -1.75 0.23 -16.28
C PRO A 15 -1.12 1.57 -16.64
N LEU A 16 -0.51 2.24 -15.66
CA LEU A 16 0.06 3.56 -15.88
C LEU A 16 1.54 3.47 -16.25
N GLY A 17 2.28 2.50 -15.72
CA GLY A 17 3.67 2.31 -16.09
C GLY A 17 4.37 1.24 -15.27
N VAL A 18 5.51 0.79 -15.78
CA VAL A 18 6.41 -0.14 -15.10
C VAL A 18 7.82 0.40 -15.18
N ARG A 19 8.60 0.16 -14.13
CA ARG A 19 10.03 0.43 -14.13
C ARG A 19 10.80 -0.74 -13.53
N LEU A 20 11.76 -1.24 -14.29
CA LEU A 20 12.71 -2.23 -13.82
C LEU A 20 13.71 -1.56 -12.87
N GLY A 21 14.11 -2.30 -11.84
CA GLY A 21 15.04 -1.82 -10.82
C GLY A 21 15.33 -2.95 -9.85
N ALA A 22 16.62 -3.19 -9.60
CA ALA A 22 17.13 -4.22 -8.70
C ALA A 22 16.92 -3.85 -7.22
N THR A 23 16.81 -2.56 -6.92
CA THR A 23 16.48 -2.04 -5.59
C THR A 23 15.41 -0.95 -5.71
N GLU A 24 14.50 -0.87 -4.74
CA GLU A 24 13.56 0.25 -4.59
C GLU A 24 14.28 1.50 -4.08
N ASN A 25 15.33 1.95 -4.78
CA ASN A 25 15.98 3.20 -4.43
C ASN A 25 15.07 4.38 -4.83
N SER A 26 15.28 5.53 -4.19
CA SER A 26 14.49 6.74 -4.44
C SER A 26 14.48 7.17 -5.91
N ASN A 27 15.52 6.82 -6.68
CA ASN A 27 15.66 7.21 -8.08
C ASN A 27 14.74 6.39 -8.99
N VAL A 28 14.58 5.09 -8.72
CA VAL A 28 13.65 4.22 -9.47
C VAL A 28 12.21 4.67 -9.23
N CYS A 29 11.81 4.82 -7.96
CA CYS A 29 10.48 5.33 -7.58
C CYS A 29 10.24 6.73 -8.16
N GLY A 30 11.20 7.63 -7.97
CA GLY A 30 11.11 9.02 -8.41
C GLY A 30 10.86 9.13 -9.90
N GLY A 31 11.72 8.51 -10.72
CA GLY A 31 11.53 8.63 -12.18
C GLY A 31 10.35 7.85 -12.75
N LEU A 32 9.75 6.88 -12.02
CA LEU A 32 8.43 6.36 -12.42
C LEU A 32 7.36 7.45 -12.23
N LEU A 33 7.39 8.14 -11.09
CA LEU A 33 6.46 9.22 -10.79
C LEU A 33 6.65 10.43 -11.72
N ASP A 34 7.89 10.80 -12.03
CA ASP A 34 8.19 11.88 -12.99
C ASP A 34 7.57 11.59 -14.35
N LYS A 35 7.79 10.38 -14.89
CA LYS A 35 7.18 9.93 -16.15
C LYS A 35 5.66 9.87 -16.13
N LEU A 36 5.05 9.72 -14.96
CA LEU A 36 3.58 9.78 -14.83
C LEU A 36 3.11 11.23 -14.92
N THR A 37 3.79 12.14 -14.23
CA THR A 37 3.49 13.57 -14.26
C THR A 37 3.74 14.17 -15.64
N GLU A 38 4.83 13.82 -16.32
CA GLU A 38 5.12 14.20 -17.72
C GLU A 38 4.00 13.79 -18.69
N ARG A 39 3.30 12.69 -18.39
CA ARG A 39 2.17 12.19 -19.18
C ARG A 39 0.81 12.72 -18.72
N GLY A 40 0.79 13.73 -17.86
CA GLY A 40 -0.42 14.43 -17.43
C GLY A 40 -1.05 13.93 -16.14
N LEU A 41 -0.37 13.07 -15.35
CA LEU A 41 -0.84 12.76 -14.00
C LEU A 41 -0.57 13.96 -13.07
N ASP A 42 -1.58 14.80 -12.88
CA ASP A 42 -1.51 16.06 -12.14
C ASP A 42 -1.17 15.83 -10.65
N PRO A 43 0.03 16.22 -10.18
CA PRO A 43 0.45 16.01 -8.80
C PRO A 43 -0.33 16.84 -7.77
N LEU A 44 -1.12 17.82 -8.22
CA LEU A 44 -1.97 18.64 -7.36
C LEU A 44 -3.29 17.95 -6.99
N GLN A 45 -3.68 16.90 -7.72
CA GLN A 45 -4.88 16.14 -7.40
C GLN A 45 -4.72 15.32 -6.10
N PRO A 46 -5.80 15.20 -5.31
CA PRO A 46 -5.78 14.43 -4.06
C PRO A 46 -5.93 12.92 -4.33
N TYR A 47 -4.85 12.28 -4.79
CA TYR A 47 -4.85 10.84 -5.01
C TYR A 47 -4.80 10.04 -3.69
N LEU A 48 -5.51 8.89 -3.66
CA LEU A 48 -5.24 7.83 -2.71
C LEU A 48 -4.13 6.93 -3.25
N LEU A 49 -2.94 7.06 -2.68
CA LEU A 49 -1.76 6.29 -3.07
C LEU A 49 -1.63 5.06 -2.18
N VAL A 50 -1.74 3.87 -2.80
CA VAL A 50 -1.73 2.57 -2.10
C VAL A 50 -0.46 1.80 -2.46
N PHE A 51 0.42 1.58 -1.49
CA PHE A 51 1.66 0.79 -1.70
C PHE A 51 2.05 -0.02 -0.47
N ASP A 52 3.03 -0.90 -0.60
CA ASP A 52 3.45 -1.89 0.41
C ASP A 52 4.05 -1.31 1.72
N GLY A 53 4.38 -0.01 1.72
CA GLY A 53 5.02 0.70 2.81
C GLY A 53 6.47 1.12 2.56
N SER A 54 6.98 0.97 1.33
CA SER A 54 8.32 1.42 0.92
C SER A 54 8.62 2.86 1.36
N LYS A 55 9.67 3.04 2.17
CA LYS A 55 10.13 4.36 2.65
C LYS A 55 10.62 5.24 1.50
N ALA A 56 11.29 4.64 0.52
CA ALA A 56 11.77 5.33 -0.68
C ALA A 56 10.60 5.86 -1.52
N LEU A 57 9.58 5.04 -1.76
CA LEU A 57 8.38 5.46 -2.48
C LEU A 57 7.62 6.55 -1.73
N ARG A 58 7.46 6.42 -0.41
CA ARG A 58 6.85 7.47 0.42
C ARG A 58 7.57 8.81 0.30
N ARG A 59 8.91 8.80 0.34
CA ARG A 59 9.72 10.02 0.16
C ARG A 59 9.53 10.60 -1.24
N ALA A 60 9.60 9.78 -2.28
CA ALA A 60 9.44 10.20 -3.67
C ALA A 60 8.07 10.82 -3.94
N ILE A 61 7.01 10.22 -3.39
CA ILE A 61 5.64 10.74 -3.43
C ILE A 61 5.57 12.11 -2.75
N ARG A 62 6.05 12.23 -1.50
CA ARG A 62 5.99 13.49 -0.75
C ARG A 62 6.73 14.63 -1.46
N GLN A 63 7.82 14.32 -2.14
CA GLN A 63 8.59 15.30 -2.91
C GLN A 63 7.85 15.82 -4.16
N ARG A 64 6.98 15.01 -4.77
CA ARG A 64 6.32 15.33 -6.06
C ARG A 64 4.85 15.74 -5.92
N TYR A 65 4.11 15.04 -5.07
CA TYR A 65 2.66 15.21 -4.84
C TYR A 65 2.36 15.99 -3.54
N GLY A 66 3.41 16.42 -2.83
CA GLY A 66 3.29 17.19 -1.58
C GLY A 66 2.56 16.44 -0.46
N GLY A 67 1.94 17.20 0.44
CA GLY A 67 1.20 16.70 1.60
C GLY A 67 -0.29 16.41 1.36
N ARG A 68 -0.80 16.67 0.15
CA ARG A 68 -2.23 16.53 -0.19
C ARG A 68 -2.64 15.08 -0.46
N SER A 69 -1.70 14.26 -0.92
CA SER A 69 -1.98 12.85 -1.23
C SER A 69 -2.19 12.04 0.04
N LEU A 70 -3.26 11.25 0.06
CA LEU A 70 -3.52 10.30 1.13
C LEU A 70 -2.70 9.03 0.86
N VAL A 71 -1.93 8.60 1.86
CA VAL A 71 -1.10 7.40 1.75
C VAL A 71 -1.71 6.27 2.56
N GLN A 72 -2.06 5.18 1.88
CA GLN A 72 -2.58 3.96 2.48
C GLN A 72 -1.61 2.80 2.26
N ARG A 73 -1.42 1.98 3.29
CA ARG A 73 -0.65 0.74 3.15
C ARG A 73 -1.51 -0.33 2.49
N CYS A 74 -0.97 -1.00 1.47
CA CYS A 74 -1.64 -2.09 0.77
C CYS A 74 -1.93 -3.24 1.75
N GLN A 75 -3.22 -3.53 1.95
CA GLN A 75 -3.68 -4.59 2.85
C GLN A 75 -3.19 -5.98 2.38
N THR A 76 -3.19 -6.24 1.07
CA THR A 76 -2.70 -7.50 0.51
C THR A 76 -1.22 -7.74 0.82
N HIS A 77 -0.37 -6.72 0.66
CA HIS A 77 1.03 -6.81 1.05
C HIS A 77 1.18 -6.96 2.57
N LYS A 78 0.38 -6.23 3.36
CA LYS A 78 0.43 -6.37 4.83
C LYS A 78 0.04 -7.78 5.29
N LEU A 79 -0.98 -8.41 4.70
CA LEU A 79 -1.37 -9.79 4.97
C LEU A 79 -0.23 -10.76 4.65
N ARG A 80 0.40 -10.64 3.47
CA ARG A 80 1.56 -11.45 3.09
C ARG A 80 2.71 -11.27 4.09
N ASN A 81 3.03 -10.03 4.43
CA ASN A 81 4.10 -9.71 5.39
C ASN A 81 3.83 -10.27 6.78
N VAL A 82 2.59 -10.31 7.25
CA VAL A 82 2.28 -10.94 8.55
C VAL A 82 2.43 -12.45 8.45
N ARG A 83 1.88 -13.08 7.41
CA ARG A 83 1.96 -14.54 7.21
C ARG A 83 3.38 -15.07 7.07
N SER A 84 4.30 -14.29 6.48
CA SER A 84 5.69 -14.72 6.30
C SER A 84 6.43 -14.93 7.63
N HIS A 85 5.92 -14.37 8.73
CA HIS A 85 6.50 -14.52 10.07
C HIS A 85 5.76 -15.57 10.92
N LEU A 86 4.84 -16.33 10.33
CA LEU A 86 3.96 -17.25 11.06
C LEU A 86 4.03 -18.67 10.50
N PRO A 87 3.88 -19.70 11.36
CA PRO A 87 3.70 -21.08 10.91
C PRO A 87 2.50 -21.22 9.95
N LYS A 88 2.61 -22.11 8.96
CA LYS A 88 1.55 -22.34 7.95
C LYS A 88 0.19 -22.66 8.60
N SER A 89 0.18 -23.37 9.73
CA SER A 89 -1.04 -23.69 10.49
C SER A 89 -1.82 -22.46 10.95
N LYS A 90 -1.16 -21.33 11.21
CA LYS A 90 -1.81 -20.08 11.65
C LYS A 90 -2.29 -19.21 10.47
N HIS A 91 -1.90 -19.50 9.22
CA HIS A 91 -2.14 -18.60 8.07
C HIS A 91 -3.61 -18.31 7.81
N VAL A 92 -4.46 -19.36 7.81
CA VAL A 92 -5.90 -19.23 7.52
C VAL A 92 -6.58 -18.37 8.57
N THR A 93 -6.39 -18.72 9.85
CA THR A 93 -7.01 -18.03 10.98
C THR A 93 -6.60 -16.56 11.04
N VAL A 94 -5.30 -16.26 10.96
CA VAL A 94 -4.78 -14.89 11.02
C VAL A 94 -5.27 -14.05 9.83
N THR A 95 -5.28 -14.62 8.62
CA THR A 95 -5.79 -13.93 7.44
C THR A 95 -7.26 -13.56 7.60
N LYS A 96 -8.08 -14.50 8.08
CA LYS A 96 -9.51 -14.27 8.32
C LYS A 96 -9.74 -13.16 9.34
N SER A 97 -9.03 -13.19 10.46
CA SER A 97 -9.15 -12.15 11.51
C SER A 97 -8.74 -10.77 11.01
N MET A 98 -7.65 -10.66 10.25
CA MET A 98 -7.23 -9.38 9.67
C MET A 98 -8.25 -8.84 8.65
N LEU A 99 -8.79 -9.70 7.78
CA LEU A 99 -9.82 -9.31 6.81
C LEU A 99 -11.13 -8.87 7.48
N GLN A 100 -11.52 -9.51 8.59
CA GLN A 100 -12.67 -9.08 9.39
C GLN A 100 -12.47 -7.67 9.96
N ALA A 101 -11.27 -7.38 10.49
CA ALA A 101 -10.94 -6.04 10.97
C ALA A 101 -11.03 -4.99 9.84
N TYR A 102 -10.52 -5.30 8.64
CA TYR A 102 -10.56 -4.38 7.50
C TYR A 102 -11.96 -4.09 6.96
N LYS A 103 -12.92 -5.00 7.15
CA LYS A 103 -14.33 -4.79 6.75
C LYS A 103 -15.11 -3.91 7.73
N THR A 104 -14.55 -3.60 8.89
CA THR A 104 -15.25 -2.84 9.92
C THR A 104 -15.30 -1.35 9.57
N LYS A 105 -16.47 -0.72 9.71
CA LYS A 105 -16.67 0.73 9.44
C LYS A 105 -16.03 1.65 10.52
N SER A 106 -15.68 1.10 11.68
CA SER A 106 -15.11 1.83 12.81
C SER A 106 -13.61 1.56 12.94
N LYS A 107 -12.79 2.60 12.75
CA LYS A 107 -11.33 2.54 13.00
C LYS A 107 -11.01 1.99 14.39
N LYS A 108 -11.72 2.47 15.42
CA LYS A 108 -11.53 2.06 16.82
C LYS A 108 -11.75 0.56 16.99
N THR A 109 -12.80 0.02 16.36
CA THR A 109 -13.12 -1.41 16.43
C THR A 109 -12.12 -2.26 15.67
N ALA A 110 -11.77 -1.85 14.43
CA ALA A 110 -10.75 -2.52 13.63
C ALA A 110 -9.40 -2.59 14.36
N GLN A 111 -8.99 -1.48 15.00
CA GLN A 111 -7.76 -1.41 15.78
C GLN A 111 -7.78 -2.39 16.96
N ARG A 112 -8.84 -2.39 17.78
CA ARG A 112 -8.98 -3.33 18.90
C ARG A 112 -8.90 -4.80 18.46
N GLN A 113 -9.52 -5.14 17.34
CA GLN A 113 -9.48 -6.51 16.79
C GLN A 113 -8.06 -6.91 16.37
N LEU A 114 -7.34 -6.01 15.69
CA LEU A 114 -5.95 -6.25 15.27
C LEU A 114 -4.99 -6.34 16.46
N GLU A 115 -5.16 -5.50 17.49
CA GLU A 115 -4.36 -5.56 18.72
C GLU A 115 -4.62 -6.85 19.51
N ARG A 116 -5.87 -7.30 19.59
CA ARG A 116 -6.20 -8.60 20.19
C ARG A 116 -5.55 -9.75 19.43
N LEU A 117 -5.59 -9.71 18.10
CA LEU A 117 -4.94 -10.70 17.26
C LEU A 117 -3.41 -10.69 17.48
N ALA A 118 -2.79 -9.52 17.56
CA ALA A 118 -1.36 -9.40 17.83
C ALA A 118 -0.97 -10.05 19.17
N ARG A 119 -1.69 -9.74 20.26
CA ARG A 119 -1.47 -10.34 21.58
C ARG A 119 -1.61 -11.87 21.56
N SER A 120 -2.55 -12.42 20.79
CA SER A 120 -2.70 -13.89 20.66
C SER A 120 -1.58 -14.59 19.87
N LEU A 121 -0.67 -13.83 19.26
CA LEU A 121 0.46 -14.35 18.50
C LEU A 121 1.79 -14.22 19.24
N GLU A 122 1.82 -13.53 20.38
CA GLU A 122 3.00 -13.37 21.25
C GLU A 122 3.22 -14.59 22.18
N THR A 123 2.31 -15.57 22.12
CA THR A 123 2.39 -16.90 22.74
C THR A 123 2.99 -17.92 21.79
#